data_AF-A0A1G3LBA6-F1
#
_entry.id   AF-A0A1G3LBA6-F1
#
_cell.length_a   1.000
_cell.length_b   1.000
_cell.length_c   1.000
_cell.angle_alpha   90.00
_cell.angle_beta   90.00
_cell.angle_gamma   90.00
#
_symmetry.space_group_name_H-M   'P 1'
#
loop_
_entity.id
_entity.type
_entity.pdbx_description
1 polymer ?
#
loop_
_entity_poly.entity_id
_entity_poly.type
_entity_poly.pdbx_seq_one_letter_code
_entity_poly.pdbx_strand_id
1 'polypeptide(L)' 'METKATYQELIGQGLVRIGTITQKQSDEIIADQQNGDKRLFGEIALAKGFISFETLIKYLKDSHKI' A
#
# COMPACT_ATOMS: atom_id res chain seq x y z
N MET A 1 -27.73 -12.16 13.22
CA MET A 1 -27.43 -11.46 11.95
C MET A 1 -25.95 -11.13 11.97
N GLU A 2 -25.12 -11.91 11.28
CA GLU A 2 -23.69 -11.58 11.15
C GLU A 2 -23.51 -10.77 9.87
N THR A 3 -23.17 -9.49 10.05
CA THR A 3 -22.81 -8.57 8.97
C THR A 3 -21.46 -9.03 8.40
N LYS A 4 -21.47 -9.68 7.23
CA LYS A 4 -20.27 -9.82 6.40
C LYS A 4 -19.84 -8.42 5.92
N ALA A 5 -19.07 -7.70 6.74
CA ALA A 5 -18.31 -6.56 6.26
C ALA A 5 -17.28 -7.11 5.26
N THR A 6 -17.47 -6.84 3.97
CA THR A 6 -16.43 -7.02 2.96
C THR A 6 -15.34 -5.99 3.23
N TYR A 7 -14.42 -6.32 4.13
CA TYR A 7 -13.23 -5.50 4.39
C TYR A 7 -12.34 -5.55 3.15
N GLN A 8 -12.37 -4.49 2.34
CA GLN A 8 -11.34 -4.29 1.32
C GLN A 8 -10.02 -3.96 2.02
N GLU A 9 -9.01 -4.79 1.81
CA GLU A 9 -7.66 -4.56 2.32
C GLU A 9 -7.07 -3.27 1.72
N LEU A 10 -6.48 -2.43 2.60
CA LEU A 10 -5.73 -1.25 2.19
C LEU A 10 -4.41 -1.66 1.54
N ILE A 11 -3.96 -0.91 0.53
CA ILE A 11 -2.73 -1.24 -0.21
C ILE A 11 -1.50 -1.39 0.70
N GLY A 12 -1.33 -0.50 1.69
CA GLY A 12 -0.21 -0.57 2.64
C GLY A 12 -0.23 -1.88 3.45
N GLN A 13 -1.41 -2.29 3.92
CA GLN A 13 -1.58 -3.55 4.65
C GLN A 13 -1.27 -4.76 3.78
N GLY A 14 -1.76 -4.78 2.54
CA GLY A 14 -1.51 -5.87 1.62
C GLY A 14 -0.03 -5.98 1.24
N LEU A 15 0.66 -4.87 1.00
CA LEU A 15 2.09 -4.85 0.69
C LEU A 15 2.95 -5.31 1.87
N VAL A 16 2.55 -4.99 3.12
CA VAL A 16 3.20 -5.53 4.33
C VAL A 16 2.94 -7.02 4.47
N ARG A 17 1.69 -7.47 4.30
CA ARG A 17 1.29 -8.87 4.45
C ARG A 17 2.05 -9.80 3.49
N ILE A 18 2.35 -9.35 2.27
CA ILE A 18 3.13 -10.14 1.30
C ILE A 18 4.65 -9.98 1.45
N GLY A 19 5.11 -9.18 2.42
CA GLY A 19 6.53 -8.97 2.70
C GLY A 19 7.25 -8.06 1.70
N THR A 20 6.51 -7.34 0.85
CA THR A 20 7.10 -6.41 -0.13
C THR A 20 7.67 -5.16 0.55
N ILE A 21 7.00 -4.68 1.61
CA ILE A 21 7.51 -3.63 2.49
C ILE A 21 7.38 -4.05 3.95
N THR A 22 8.18 -3.43 4.82
CA THR A 22 8.04 -3.59 6.27
C THR A 22 6.94 -2.71 6.84
N GLN A 23 6.45 -3.04 8.05
CA GLN A 23 5.51 -2.17 8.78
C GLN A 23 6.09 -0.76 8.96
N LYS A 24 7.38 -0.65 9.31
CA LYS A 24 8.07 0.64 9.47
C LYS A 24 8.00 1.49 8.18
N GLN A 25 8.27 0.88 7.03
CA GLN A 25 8.19 1.58 5.74
C GLN A 25 6.75 2.02 5.41
N SER A 26 5.75 1.21 5.77
CA SER A 26 4.34 1.60 5.64
C SER A 26 4.02 2.82 6.52
N ASP A 27 4.48 2.81 7.76
CA ASP A 27 4.26 3.91 8.70
C ASP A 27 4.94 5.21 8.23
N GLU A 28 6.14 5.10 7.66
CA GLU A 28 6.85 6.23 7.05
C GLU A 28 6.08 6.85 5.87
N ILE A 29 5.46 6.04 5.01
CA ILE A 29 4.62 6.54 3.90
C ILE A 29 3.37 7.23 4.45
N ILE A 30 2.72 6.64 5.46
CA ILE A 30 1.53 7.22 6.07
C ILE A 30 1.86 8.56 6.74
N ALA A 31 3.01 8.64 7.42
CA ALA A 31 3.49 9.88 8.03
C ALA A 31 3.70 10.97 6.97
N ASP A 32 4.28 10.66 5.80
CA ASP A 32 4.43 11.63 4.72
C ASP A 32 3.07 12.17 4.22
N GLN A 33 2.07 11.29 4.04
CA GLN A 33 0.72 11.71 3.64
C GLN A 33 0.07 12.60 4.71
N GLN A 34 0.22 12.25 5.99
CA GLN A 34 -0.28 13.04 7.11
C GLN A 34 0.42 14.40 7.23
N ASN A 35 1.70 14.47 6.85
CA ASN A 35 2.50 15.70 6.82
C ASN A 35 2.24 16.57 5.57
N GLY A 36 1.25 16.21 4.75
CA GLY A 36 0.73 17.04 3.68
C GLY A 36 1.13 16.60 2.26
N ASP A 37 1.90 15.51 2.12
CA ASP A 37 2.14 14.92 0.81
C ASP A 37 0.81 14.44 0.19
N LYS A 38 0.51 14.90 -1.02
CA LYS A 38 -0.75 14.60 -1.72
C LYS A 38 -0.67 13.38 -2.64
N ARG A 39 0.52 12.79 -2.78
CA ARG A 39 0.72 11.58 -3.59
C ARG A 39 0.03 10.37 -2.97
N LEU A 40 -0.31 9.40 -3.81
CA LEU A 40 -0.85 8.11 -3.40
C LEU A 40 0.22 7.29 -2.69
N PHE A 41 -0.22 6.35 -1.84
CA PHE A 41 0.69 5.47 -1.08
C PHE A 41 1.71 4.79 -1.98
N GLY A 42 1.26 4.22 -3.11
CA GLY A 42 2.14 3.55 -4.07
C GLY A 42 3.14 4.49 -4.75
N GLU A 43 2.78 5.74 -4.99
CA GLU A 43 3.67 6.74 -5.59
C GLU A 43 4.78 7.15 -4.61
N ILE A 44 4.44 7.34 -3.34
CA ILE A 44 5.44 7.62 -2.29
C ILE A 44 6.35 6.42 -2.09
N ALA A 45 5.79 5.20 -2.06
CA ALA A 45 6.56 3.96 -1.95
C ALA A 45 7.58 3.81 -3.10
N LEU A 46 7.19 4.14 -4.33
CA LEU A 46 8.09 4.18 -5.49
C LEU A 46 9.16 5.26 -5.33
N ALA A 47 8.77 6.48 -4.95
CA ALA A 47 9.69 7.61 -4.81
C ALA A 47 10.75 7.38 -3.72
N LYS A 48 10.40 6.64 -2.66
CA LYS A 48 11.34 6.23 -1.61
C LYS A 48 12.17 4.99 -1.96
N GLY A 49 11.89 4.32 -3.08
CA GLY A 49 12.56 3.09 -3.47
C GLY A 49 12.20 1.87 -2.61
N PHE A 50 11.06 1.92 -1.90
CA PHE A 50 10.59 0.78 -1.09
C PHE A 50 10.01 -0.34 -1.94
N ILE A 51 9.47 0.01 -3.11
CA ILE A 51 8.97 -0.93 -4.12
C ILE A 51 9.43 -0.49 -5.50
N SER A 52 9.41 -1.41 -6.46
CA SER A 52 9.55 -1.08 -7.88
C SER A 52 8.18 -0.88 -8.54
N PHE A 53 8.16 -0.24 -9.71
CA PHE A 53 6.94 -0.06 -10.49
C PHE A 53 6.33 -1.41 -10.90
N GLU A 54 7.17 -2.37 -11.27
CA GLU A 54 6.76 -3.74 -11.60
C GLU A 54 6.06 -4.42 -10.43
N THR A 55 6.62 -4.31 -9.22
CA THR A 55 6.01 -4.87 -8.00
C THR A 55 4.67 -4.22 -7.69
N LEU A 56 4.55 -2.90 -7.84
CA LEU A 56 3.29 -2.19 -7.64
C LEU A 56 2.22 -2.66 -8.62
N ILE A 57 2.54 -2.71 -9.91
CA ILE A 57 1.60 -3.16 -10.96
C ILE A 57 1.16 -4.60 -10.72
N LYS A 58 2.10 -5.49 -10.37
CA LYS A 58 1.79 -6.88 -10.03
C LYS A 58 0.79 -6.96 -8.88
N TYR A 59 1.05 -6.25 -7.78
CA TYR A 59 0.15 -6.24 -6.63
C TYR A 59 -1.26 -5.72 -6.99
N LEU A 60 -1.35 -4.64 -7.76
CA LEU A 60 -2.64 -4.05 -8.13
C LEU A 60 -3.49 -5.00 -9.00
N LYS A 61 -2.86 -5.70 -9.95
CA LYS A 61 -3.51 -6.74 -10.76
C LYS A 61 -3.98 -7.92 -9.91
N ASP A 62 -3.09 -8.45 -9.07
CA ASP A 62 -3.39 -9.59 -8.20
C ASP A 62 -4.50 -9.28 -7.19
N SER A 63 -4.63 -8.00 -6.80
CA SER A 63 -5.65 -7.52 -5.86
C SER A 63 -6.94 -7.04 -6.55
N HIS A 64 -7.08 -7.22 -7.86
CA HIS A 64 -8.21 -6.72 -8.67
C HIS A 64 -8.52 -5.22 -8.46
N LYS A 65 -7.50 -4.42 -8.16
CA LYS A 65 -7.63 -2.97 -7.97
C LYS A 65 -7.51 -2.19 -9.29
N ILE A 66 -7.03 -2.86 -10.35
CA ILE A 66 -6.99 -2.41 -11.75
C ILE A 66 -7.24 -3.59 -12.68
#